data_AF-A0A3D1RVV1-F1
#
_entry.id   AF-A0A3D1RVV1-F1
#
_cell.length_a   1.000
_cell.length_b   1.000
_cell.length_c   1.000
_cell.angle_alpha   90.00
_cell.angle_beta   90.00
_cell.angle_gamma   90.00
#
_symmetry.space_group_name_H-M   'P 1'
#
loop_
_entity.id
_entity.type
_entity.pdbx_description
1 polymer ?
#
loop_
_entity_poly.entity_id
_entity_poly.type
_entity_poly.pdbx_seq_one_letter_code
_entity_poly.pdbx_strand_id
1 'polypeptide(L)' 'HTHNGQIFPFNWLVRQQFRIIHGIHRRGNCHLYVSPGTGTWGPAMRLGSRNEITCIDLIATRS' A
#
# COMPACT_ATOMS: atom_id res chain seq x y z
N HIS A 1 3.59 -2.28 2.69
CA HIS A 1 2.27 -2.15 3.32
C HIS A 1 2.34 -1.05 4.37
N THR A 2 1.41 -0.08 4.39
CA THR A 2 1.51 1.14 5.23
C THR A 2 0.31 1.43 6.13
N HIS A 3 -0.77 0.64 6.06
CA HIS A 3 -2.03 0.91 6.78
C HIS A 3 -2.69 2.27 6.46
N ASN A 4 -2.31 2.93 5.36
CA ASN A 4 -2.86 4.24 5.00
C ASN A 4 -4.38 4.17 4.77
N GLY A 5 -5.13 5.08 5.39
CA GLY A 5 -6.58 5.18 5.19
C GLY A 5 -7.42 4.30 6.10
N GLN A 6 -6.84 3.53 7.02
CA GLN A 6 -7.60 2.62 7.90
C GLN A 6 -8.29 3.35 9.07
N ILE A 7 -7.65 4.39 9.62
CA ILE A 7 -8.16 5.16 10.76
C ILE A 7 -7.91 6.65 10.52
N PHE A 8 -8.97 7.46 10.53
CA PHE A 8 -8.84 8.93 10.52
C PHE A 8 -8.56 9.45 11.94
N PRO A 9 -7.62 10.40 12.14
CA PRO A 9 -6.78 11.09 11.16
C PRO A 9 -5.37 10.49 10.97
N PHE A 10 -5.10 9.27 11.46
CA PHE A 10 -3.77 8.64 11.43
C PHE A 10 -3.11 8.54 10.05
N ASN A 11 -3.91 8.58 8.98
CA ASN A 11 -3.46 8.74 7.60
C ASN A 11 -2.41 9.86 7.42
N TRP A 12 -2.49 10.92 8.23
CA TRP A 12 -1.55 12.04 8.18
C TRP A 12 -0.19 11.65 8.74
N LEU A 13 -0.14 10.89 9.84
CA LEU A 13 1.10 10.38 10.42
C LEU A 13 1.77 9.37 9.46
N VAL A 14 0.99 8.50 8.84
CA VAL A 14 1.47 7.57 7.81
C VAL A 14 2.13 8.32 6.64
N ARG A 15 1.53 9.43 6.21
CA ARG A 15 2.09 10.30 5.16
C ARG A 15 3.39 11.00 5.55
N GLN A 16 3.59 11.31 6.84
CA GLN A 16 4.85 11.89 7.31
C GLN A 16 5.95 10.83 7.42
N GLN A 17 5.60 9.63 7.87
CA GLN A 17 6.56 8.55 8.08
C GLN A 17 7.02 7.88 6.77
N PHE A 18 6.13 7.75 5.79
CA PHE A 18 6.39 7.02 4.56
C PHE A 18 6.30 7.93 3.33
N ARG A 19 7.40 7.97 2.56
CA ARG A 19 7.46 8.69 1.29
C ARG A 19 6.53 8.10 0.21
N ILE A 20 6.26 6.80 0.28
CA ILE A 20 5.38 6.08 -0.64
C ILE A 20 4.32 5.34 0.19
N ILE A 21 3.06 5.73 0.02
CA ILE A 21 1.95 5.24 0.84
C ILE A 21 1.07 4.20 0.15
N HIS A 22 0.96 4.20 -1.17
CA HIS A 22 0.26 3.18 -1.97
C HIS A 22 0.71 3.19 -3.45
N GLY A 23 0.35 2.15 -4.20
CA GLY A 23 0.55 2.04 -5.65
C GLY A 23 1.86 1.34 -6.06
N ILE A 24 2.11 1.30 -7.37
CA ILE A 24 3.34 0.75 -7.96
C ILE A 24 4.30 1.88 -8.35
N HIS A 25 5.57 1.70 -8.02
CA HIS A 25 6.65 2.68 -8.23
C HIS A 25 7.87 1.99 -8.82
N ARG A 26 8.67 2.72 -9.59
CA ARG A 26 9.95 2.18 -10.13
C ARG A 26 11.11 2.63 -9.25
N ARG A 27 11.95 1.68 -8.83
CA ARG A 27 13.16 1.92 -8.05
C ARG A 27 14.34 1.26 -8.76
N GLY A 28 15.01 2.03 -9.61
CA GLY A 28 16.05 1.52 -10.51
C GLY A 28 15.49 0.45 -11.44
N ASN A 29 16.06 -0.75 -11.37
CA ASN A 29 15.66 -1.92 -12.16
C ASN A 29 14.53 -2.74 -11.51
N CYS A 30 13.98 -2.30 -10.38
CA CYS A 30 12.93 -3.00 -9.66
C CYS A 30 11.61 -2.22 -9.66
N HIS A 31 10.50 -2.96 -9.52
CA HIS A 31 9.19 -2.39 -9.20
C HIS A 31 8.91 -2.54 -7.70
N LEU A 32 8.53 -1.45 -7.04
CA LEU A 32 8.09 -1.42 -5.66
C LEU A 32 6.58 -1.21 -5.63
N TYR A 33 5.86 -2.24 -5.22
CA TYR A 33 4.42 -2.16 -4.98
C TYR A 33 4.13 -1.96 -3.48
N VAL A 34 3.28 -0.98 -3.17
CA VAL A 34 2.87 -0.65 -1.80
C VAL A 34 1.35 -0.70 -1.70
N SER A 35 0.86 -1.58 -0.82
CA SER A 35 -0.55 -1.69 -0.45
C SER A 35 -0.84 -0.91 0.86
N PRO A 36 -2.06 -0.39 1.09
CA PRO A 36 -2.52 0.02 2.41
C PRO A 36 -2.96 -1.20 3.27
N GLY A 37 -2.91 -2.41 2.72
CA GLY A 37 -3.02 -3.71 3.37
C GLY A 37 -4.43 -4.22 3.62
N THR A 38 -4.44 -5.46 4.11
CA THR A 38 -5.66 -6.27 4.29
C THR A 38 -6.07 -6.41 5.75
N GLY A 39 -5.13 -6.34 6.70
CA GLY A 39 -5.38 -6.39 8.15
C GLY A 39 -5.45 -5.00 8.81
N THR A 40 -6.01 -4.90 10.01
CA THR A 40 -6.21 -3.63 10.73
C THR A 40 -4.99 -3.21 11.54
N TRP A 41 -4.81 -1.91 11.71
CA TRP A 41 -3.93 -1.36 12.74
C TRP A 41 -4.77 -1.06 13.99
N GLY A 42 -4.79 -1.98 14.96
CA GLY A 42 -5.62 -1.85 16.16
C GLY A 42 -7.04 -2.43 15.99
N PRO A 43 -8.11 -1.74 16.43
CA PRO A 43 -9.49 -2.24 16.37
C PRO A 43 -9.86 -2.77 14.99
N ALA A 44 -10.77 -3.75 14.93
CA ALA A 44 -11.26 -4.36 13.68
C ALA A 44 -12.17 -3.38 12.90
N MET A 45 -11.60 -2.25 12.47
CA MET A 45 -12.30 -1.13 11.86
C MET A 45 -11.53 -0.66 10.64
N ARG A 46 -12.28 -0.36 9.58
CA ARG A 46 -11.74 0.09 8.30
C ARG A 46 -12.68 1.16 7.71
N LEU A 47 -12.70 2.34 8.33
CA LEU A 47 -13.60 3.44 7.97
C LEU A 47 -12.93 4.38 6.97
N GLY A 48 -13.59 4.64 5.84
CA GLY A 48 -13.11 5.57 4.81
C GLY A 48 -11.94 5.06 3.95
N SER A 49 -11.50 3.81 4.16
CA SER A 49 -10.48 3.17 3.32
C SER A 49 -11.07 2.66 2.01
N ARG A 50 -10.22 2.48 0.99
CA ARG A 50 -10.59 1.72 -0.23
C ARG A 50 -10.04 0.30 -0.13
N ASN A 51 -10.89 -0.68 -0.45
CA ASN A 51 -10.46 -2.07 -0.60
C ASN A 51 -9.80 -2.25 -1.96
N GLU A 52 -8.78 -3.11 -2.02
CA GLU A 52 -8.07 -3.42 -3.26
C GLU A 52 -7.78 -4.91 -3.33
N ILE A 53 -7.74 -5.43 -4.56
CA ILE A 53 -7.23 -6.76 -4.90
C ILE A 53 -6.11 -6.51 -5.91
N THR A 54 -4.92 -7.04 -5.64
CA THR A 54 -3.75 -6.79 -6.47
C THR A 54 -3.40 -8.04 -7.24
N CYS A 55 -3.45 -7.94 -8.57
CA CYS A 55 -2.96 -8.96 -9.48
C CYS A 55 -1.53 -8.62 -9.89
N ILE A 56 -0.60 -9.56 -9.74
CA ILE A 56 0.78 -9.41 -10.18
C ILE A 56 1.07 -10.49 -11.23
N ASP A 57 1.18 -10.08 -12.48
CA ASP A 57 1.55 -10.96 -13.58
C ASP A 57 3.06 -10.87 -13.80
N LEU A 58 3.74 -12.01 -13.60
CA LEU A 58 5.18 -12.12 -13.84
C LEU A 58 5.41 -12.74 -15.21
N ILE A 59 5.98 -11.96 -16.12
CA ILE A 59 6.30 -12.39 -17.48
C ILE A 59 7.80 -12.64 -17.58
N ALA A 60 8.19 -13.81 -18.09
CA ALA A 60 9.58 -14.11 -18.38
C ALA A 60 10.09 -13.19 -19.50
N THR A 61 11.24 -12.54 -19.28
CA THR A 61 11.95 -11.88 -20.36
C THR A 61 12.65 -12.95 -21.18
N ARG A 62 12.38 -13.02 -22.49
CA ARG A 62 13.14 -13.88 -23.39
C ARG A 62 14.51 -13.23 -23.61
N SER A 63 15.56 -13.96 -23.25
CA SER A 63 16.96 -13.61 -23.53
C SER A 63 17.28 -13.67 -25.01
#